data_AF-U2HK44-F1
#
_entry.id   AF-U2HK44-F1
#
_cell.length_a   1.000
_cell.length_b   1.000
_cell.length_c   1.000
_cell.angle_alpha   90.00
_cell.angle_beta   90.00
_cell.angle_gamma   90.00
#
_symmetry.space_group_name_H-M   'P 1'
#
loop_
_entity.id
_entity.type
_entity.pdbx_description
1 polymer ?
#
loop_
_entity_poly.entity_id
_entity_poly.type
_entity_poly.pdbx_seq_one_letter_code
_entity_poly.pdbx_strand_id
1 'polypeptide(L)'
;MSLKVDTVVRKKDAIDASPRPSESTRGATLLAMLQYLWSETGLHRWRAGWNRDWGRVRYELIGKVEDGQIGKRPLADVLYIPPRYTPAAADRNKAEFTARQEPLFTSARQFIDAQNRIAAGKAASAVRETLFIIAPLRGVKESQFDSYQIQLGHIAQPVYCKAPLMQRLQRRFGRVLNTLNAEHGHVIGIFHVEGTPRGHLQLLDAGLMRVSSRFIPVDSSYEEVVADALVMANRDFSKPVKIETGTDSLDGKVLADFILYDTASRRCYMEVYGVEGRAEYDVRKREKQHIYRQNGVEIWEWDLTRTREMPALPPRIERTAA
;
A
#
# COMPACT_ATOMS: atom_id res chain seq x y z
N MET A 1 -5.31 4.27 42.41
CA MET A 1 -6.77 4.10 42.31
C MET A 1 -7.03 3.20 41.12
N SER A 2 -7.55 2.00 41.39
CA SER A 2 -7.67 0.87 40.46
C SER A 2 -8.97 0.95 39.67
N LEU A 3 -8.97 0.52 38.41
CA LEU A 3 -10.19 0.27 37.64
C LEU A 3 -10.11 -1.14 37.03
N LYS A 4 -10.89 -2.04 37.63
CA LYS A 4 -11.24 -3.37 37.13
C LYS A 4 -12.49 -3.25 36.25
N VAL A 5 -12.56 -4.03 35.19
CA VAL A 5 -13.82 -4.29 34.48
C VAL A 5 -14.03 -5.80 34.48
N ASP A 6 -15.11 -6.22 35.14
CA ASP A 6 -15.52 -7.62 35.26
C ASP A 6 -16.09 -8.15 33.94
N THR A 7 -15.54 -9.29 33.50
CA THR A 7 -15.94 -9.98 32.29
C THR A 7 -17.21 -10.81 32.55
N VAL A 8 -18.35 -10.37 32.01
CA VAL A 8 -19.52 -11.25 31.88
C VAL A 8 -19.26 -12.20 30.71
N VAL A 9 -19.12 -13.49 31.02
CA VAL A 9 -18.92 -14.57 30.05
C VAL A 9 -20.18 -14.72 29.19
N ARG A 10 -20.16 -14.18 27.96
CA ARG A 10 -21.06 -14.58 26.88
C ARG A 10 -20.42 -15.72 26.10
N LYS A 11 -21.19 -16.78 25.86
CA LYS A 11 -20.82 -17.94 25.04
C LYS A 11 -20.36 -17.48 23.65
N LYS A 12 -19.20 -17.94 23.22
CA LYS A 12 -18.52 -17.53 21.98
C LYS A 12 -19.14 -18.25 20.78
N ASP A 13 -19.59 -17.50 19.78
CA ASP A 13 -20.03 -18.05 18.50
C ASP A 13 -18.85 -18.64 17.71
N ALA A 14 -19.10 -19.74 16.99
CA ALA A 14 -18.09 -20.58 16.35
C ALA A 14 -17.40 -19.98 15.10
N ILE A 15 -17.53 -18.67 14.87
CA ILE A 15 -16.87 -17.93 13.78
C ILE A 15 -15.58 -17.25 14.26
N ASP A 16 -15.38 -17.15 15.59
CA ASP A 16 -14.35 -16.29 16.19
C ASP A 16 -13.13 -17.07 16.74
N ALA A 17 -12.82 -18.20 16.11
CA ALA A 17 -11.65 -19.03 16.39
C ALA A 17 -10.64 -18.95 15.23
N SER A 18 -10.16 -17.74 14.91
CA SER A 18 -8.91 -17.62 14.17
C SER A 18 -7.73 -17.79 15.13
N PRO A 19 -6.72 -18.62 14.78
CA PRO A 19 -5.57 -18.85 15.65
C PRO A 19 -4.80 -17.55 15.86
N ARG A 20 -4.30 -17.35 17.08
CA ARG A 20 -3.43 -16.22 17.43
C ARG A 20 -2.31 -16.10 16.39
N PRO A 21 -2.04 -14.92 15.80
CA PRO A 21 -1.08 -14.86 14.71
C PRO A 21 0.34 -15.08 15.23
N SER A 22 0.94 -16.19 14.82
CA SER A 22 2.37 -16.48 14.94
C SER A 22 3.16 -15.70 13.88
N GLU A 23 4.24 -15.02 14.32
CA GLU A 23 5.44 -14.51 13.63
C GLU A 23 5.42 -13.91 12.19
N SER A 24 4.29 -13.81 11.49
CA SER A 24 4.24 -13.41 10.06
C SER A 24 3.09 -12.46 9.70
N THR A 25 2.65 -11.59 10.62
CA THR A 25 1.59 -10.60 10.36
C THR A 25 2.07 -9.16 10.11
N ARG A 26 3.33 -8.83 10.41
CA ARG A 26 3.82 -7.43 10.35
C ARG A 26 3.66 -6.80 8.98
N GLY A 27 4.13 -7.43 7.90
CA GLY A 27 3.95 -6.78 6.60
C GLY A 27 2.54 -6.87 6.01
N ALA A 28 1.64 -7.71 6.55
CA ALA A 28 0.20 -7.56 6.31
C ALA A 28 -0.34 -6.29 6.99
N THR A 29 0.14 -5.98 8.21
CA THR A 29 -0.18 -4.71 8.88
C THR A 29 0.43 -3.49 8.18
N LEU A 30 1.62 -3.62 7.57
CA LEU A 30 2.22 -2.55 6.77
C LEU A 30 1.45 -2.29 5.47
N LEU A 31 1.05 -3.34 4.75
CA LEU A 31 0.18 -3.16 3.59
C LEU A 31 -1.15 -2.50 3.99
N ALA A 32 -1.77 -2.95 5.08
CA ALA A 32 -3.01 -2.35 5.58
C ALA A 32 -2.82 -0.86 5.93
N MET A 33 -1.69 -0.50 6.57
CA MET A 33 -1.34 0.89 6.83
C MET A 33 -1.18 1.71 5.54
N LEU A 34 -0.50 1.15 4.53
CA LEU A 34 -0.34 1.80 3.23
C LEU A 34 -1.70 2.04 2.53
N GLN A 35 -2.56 1.03 2.54
CA GLN A 35 -3.92 1.11 1.97
C GLN A 35 -4.80 2.11 2.73
N TYR A 36 -4.71 2.13 4.06
CA TYR A 36 -5.38 3.11 4.91
C TYR A 36 -4.97 4.53 4.55
N LEU A 37 -3.66 4.81 4.47
CA LEU A 37 -3.15 6.13 4.08
C LEU A 37 -3.65 6.53 2.68
N TRP A 38 -3.68 5.61 1.71
CA TRP A 38 -4.21 5.85 0.37
C TRP A 38 -5.71 6.19 0.38
N SER A 39 -6.46 5.55 1.27
CA SER A 39 -7.89 5.83 1.40
C SER A 39 -8.14 7.19 2.05
N GLU A 40 -7.53 7.43 3.20
CA GLU A 40 -7.69 8.65 3.99
C GLU A 40 -7.32 9.93 3.22
N THR A 41 -6.32 9.82 2.33
CA THR A 41 -5.87 10.92 1.47
C THR A 41 -6.67 11.04 0.17
N GLY A 42 -7.63 10.16 -0.07
CA GLY A 42 -8.41 10.16 -1.30
C GLY A 42 -7.62 9.75 -2.56
N LEU A 43 -6.44 9.15 -2.42
CA LEU A 43 -5.62 8.68 -3.55
C LEU A 43 -6.27 7.51 -4.30
N HIS A 44 -7.24 6.84 -3.70
CA HIS A 44 -8.10 5.86 -4.36
C HIS A 44 -9.21 6.47 -5.23
N ARG A 45 -9.38 7.80 -5.22
CA ARG A 45 -10.40 8.54 -5.98
C ARG A 45 -9.78 9.29 -7.15
N TRP A 46 -10.58 9.51 -8.18
CA TRP A 46 -10.23 10.31 -9.34
C TRP A 46 -11.41 11.17 -9.78
N ARG A 47 -11.11 12.37 -10.29
CA ARG A 47 -12.09 13.27 -10.89
C ARG A 47 -11.58 13.73 -12.24
N ALA A 48 -12.50 14.02 -13.14
CA ALA A 48 -12.23 14.63 -14.42
C ALA A 48 -11.36 15.88 -14.25
N GLY A 49 -10.35 16.03 -15.10
CA GLY A 49 -9.40 17.14 -15.10
C GLY A 49 -8.26 17.02 -14.09
N TRP A 50 -8.27 16.01 -13.20
CA TRP A 50 -7.15 15.81 -12.28
C TRP A 50 -5.88 15.38 -13.02
N ASN A 51 -4.74 15.80 -12.49
CA ASN A 51 -3.42 15.30 -12.87
C ASN A 51 -2.70 14.90 -11.59
N ARG A 52 -2.28 13.64 -11.51
CA ARG A 52 -1.56 13.11 -10.35
C ARG A 52 -0.24 12.52 -10.80
N ASP A 53 0.82 13.04 -10.21
CA ASP A 53 2.16 12.48 -10.24
C ASP A 53 2.61 12.15 -8.81
N TRP A 54 3.86 11.70 -8.65
CA TRP A 54 4.41 11.43 -7.32
C TRP A 54 4.45 12.68 -6.41
N GLY A 55 4.66 13.88 -6.99
CA GLY A 55 4.63 15.12 -6.23
C GLY A 55 3.28 15.35 -5.57
N ARG A 56 2.19 15.13 -6.32
CA ARG A 56 0.83 15.20 -5.77
C ARG A 56 0.56 14.09 -4.75
N VAL A 57 1.00 12.85 -5.01
CA VAL A 57 0.86 11.74 -4.03
C VAL A 57 1.54 12.09 -2.71
N ARG A 58 2.78 12.57 -2.75
CA ARG A 58 3.52 12.99 -1.56
C ARG A 58 2.81 14.12 -0.82
N TYR A 59 2.31 15.12 -1.53
CA TYR A 59 1.58 16.24 -0.94
C TYR A 59 0.39 15.75 -0.09
N GLU A 60 -0.44 14.89 -0.66
CA GLU A 60 -1.62 14.35 0.05
C GLU A 60 -1.21 13.50 1.26
N LEU A 61 -0.19 12.65 1.11
CA LEU A 61 0.29 11.81 2.19
C LEU A 61 0.88 12.64 3.34
N ILE A 62 1.68 13.67 3.05
CA ILE A 62 2.27 14.52 4.10
C ILE A 62 1.20 15.22 4.92
N GLY A 63 0.15 15.73 4.29
CA GLY A 63 -0.96 16.34 5.02
C GLY A 63 -1.59 15.42 6.06
N LYS A 64 -1.61 14.10 5.84
CA LYS A 64 -2.06 13.11 6.85
C LYS A 64 -0.98 12.71 7.85
N VAL A 65 0.29 12.84 7.49
CA VAL A 65 1.42 12.49 8.35
C VAL A 65 1.63 13.49 9.49
N GLU A 66 1.36 14.77 9.24
CA GLU A 66 1.49 15.85 10.23
C GLU A 66 0.61 15.61 11.47
N ASP A 67 -0.58 15.03 11.29
CA ASP A 67 -1.55 14.77 12.37
C ASP A 67 -1.49 13.33 12.92
N GLY A 68 -0.65 12.45 12.35
CA GLY A 68 -0.64 11.01 12.63
C GLY A 68 0.31 10.57 13.75
N GLN A 69 0.07 9.38 14.33
CA GLN A 69 0.98 8.75 15.31
C GLN A 69 1.12 7.24 15.06
N ILE A 70 2.30 6.67 15.37
CA ILE A 70 2.52 5.23 15.50
C ILE A 70 2.95 4.93 16.94
N GLY A 71 2.10 4.21 17.67
CA GLY A 71 2.30 3.98 19.11
C GLY A 71 2.26 5.32 19.86
N LYS A 72 3.40 5.76 20.39
CA LYS A 72 3.55 7.06 21.08
C LYS A 72 4.37 8.08 20.29
N ARG A 73 4.80 7.75 19.07
CA ARG A 73 5.66 8.62 18.25
C ARG A 73 4.83 9.31 17.16
N PRO A 74 5.02 10.62 16.93
CA PRO A 74 4.48 11.29 15.75
C PRO A 74 4.90 10.57 14.48
N LEU A 75 3.96 10.39 13.54
CA LEU A 75 4.23 9.75 12.27
C LEU A 75 5.27 10.55 11.47
N ALA A 76 5.26 11.89 11.59
CA ALA A 76 6.23 12.80 10.99
C ALA A 76 7.70 12.52 11.40
N ASP A 77 7.93 11.94 12.58
CA ASP A 77 9.27 11.63 13.07
C ASP A 77 9.80 10.31 12.51
N VAL A 78 8.91 9.37 12.21
CA VAL A 78 9.26 7.98 11.86
C VAL A 78 8.91 7.59 10.42
N LEU A 79 8.21 8.45 9.67
CA LEU A 79 7.87 8.21 8.27
C LEU A 79 8.54 9.24 7.37
N TYR A 80 9.22 8.75 6.34
CA TYR A 80 9.81 9.54 5.27
C TYR A 80 9.15 9.24 3.93
N ILE A 81 8.78 10.29 3.20
CA ILE A 81 8.21 10.20 1.86
C ILE A 81 9.07 11.10 0.95
N PRO A 82 9.89 10.51 0.06
CA PRO A 82 10.90 11.28 -0.66
C PRO A 82 10.24 12.29 -1.60
N PRO A 83 10.70 13.56 -1.62
CA PRO A 83 10.29 14.53 -2.63
C PRO A 83 10.60 14.03 -4.05
N ARG A 84 9.79 14.44 -5.03
CA ARG A 84 10.05 14.12 -6.45
C ARG A 84 11.46 14.59 -6.82
N TYR A 85 12.24 13.69 -7.41
CA TYR A 85 13.54 14.04 -7.95
C TYR A 85 13.39 15.04 -9.10
N THR A 86 14.13 16.14 -9.00
CA THR A 86 14.41 17.06 -10.10
C THR A 86 15.89 17.44 -10.02
N PRO A 87 16.59 17.68 -11.15
CA PRO A 87 17.99 18.09 -11.10
C PRO A 87 18.22 19.32 -10.21
N ALA A 88 17.30 20.30 -10.24
CA ALA A 88 17.39 21.52 -9.45
C ALA A 88 17.22 21.30 -7.93
N ALA A 89 16.52 20.25 -7.50
CA ALA A 89 16.30 19.95 -6.08
C ALA A 89 17.16 18.78 -5.57
N ALA A 90 18.05 18.22 -6.40
CA ALA A 90 18.78 16.99 -6.09
C ALA A 90 19.58 17.09 -4.78
N ASP A 91 20.34 18.17 -4.59
CA ASP A 91 21.16 18.38 -3.39
C ASP A 91 20.31 18.58 -2.15
N ARG A 92 19.22 19.35 -2.26
CA ARG A 92 18.26 19.55 -1.16
C ARG A 92 17.61 18.23 -0.74
N ASN A 93 17.14 17.44 -1.70
CA ASN A 93 16.51 16.14 -1.45
C ASN A 93 17.51 15.16 -0.80
N LYS A 94 18.77 15.18 -1.25
CA LYS A 94 19.85 14.38 -0.67
C LYS A 94 20.14 14.79 0.77
N ALA A 95 20.22 16.09 1.04
CA ALA A 95 20.44 16.63 2.39
C ALA A 95 19.27 16.28 3.33
N GLU A 96 18.02 16.44 2.88
CA GLU A 96 16.82 16.03 3.63
C GLU A 96 16.88 14.55 4.01
N PHE A 97 17.20 13.68 3.05
CA PHE A 97 17.29 12.25 3.33
C PHE A 97 18.45 11.91 4.27
N THR A 98 19.62 12.53 4.09
CA THR A 98 20.79 12.33 4.97
C THR A 98 20.46 12.69 6.41
N ALA A 99 19.76 13.81 6.64
CA ALA A 99 19.30 14.20 7.97
C ALA A 99 18.34 13.17 8.59
N ARG A 100 17.47 12.54 7.79
CA ARG A 100 16.58 11.47 8.24
C ARG A 100 17.31 10.16 8.58
N GLN A 101 18.45 9.90 7.98
CA GLN A 101 19.21 8.67 8.18
C GLN A 101 20.22 8.75 9.33
N GLU A 102 20.73 9.94 9.65
CA GLU A 102 21.75 10.12 10.67
C GLU A 102 21.37 9.50 12.05
N PRO A 103 20.13 9.64 12.56
CA PRO A 103 19.73 8.97 13.79
C PRO A 103 19.78 7.44 13.71
N LEU A 104 19.51 6.87 12.52
CA LEU A 104 19.55 5.43 12.29
C LEU A 104 20.99 4.89 12.37
N PHE A 105 21.96 5.61 11.78
CA PHE A 105 23.37 5.20 11.81
C PHE A 105 24.01 5.46 13.16
N THR A 106 23.65 6.57 13.83
CA THR A 106 24.13 6.88 15.19
C THR A 106 23.65 5.84 16.19
N SER A 107 22.36 5.53 16.22
CA SER A 107 21.83 4.50 17.12
C SER A 107 22.39 3.10 16.83
N ALA A 108 22.69 2.77 15.58
CA ALA A 108 23.32 1.50 15.22
C ALA A 108 24.74 1.36 15.77
N ARG A 109 25.55 2.44 15.72
CA ARG A 109 26.89 2.49 16.32
C ARG A 109 26.82 2.35 17.84
N GLN A 110 25.97 3.15 18.48
CA GLN A 110 25.73 3.11 19.93
C GLN A 110 25.25 1.73 20.40
N PHE A 111 24.43 1.04 19.59
CA PHE A 111 23.97 -0.30 19.90
C PHE A 111 25.13 -1.29 19.96
N ILE A 112 26.06 -1.26 19.01
CA ILE A 112 27.26 -2.12 19.03
C ILE A 112 28.14 -1.80 20.24
N ASP A 113 28.35 -0.52 20.54
CA ASP A 113 29.15 -0.11 21.69
C ASP A 113 28.53 -0.59 23.01
N ALA A 114 27.19 -0.52 23.14
CA ALA A 114 26.48 -1.06 24.29
C ALA A 114 26.63 -2.58 24.40
N GLN A 115 26.52 -3.33 23.29
CA GLN A 115 26.74 -4.78 23.28
C GLN A 115 28.17 -5.15 23.71
N ASN A 116 29.18 -4.43 23.23
CA ASN A 116 30.58 -4.63 23.63
C ASN A 116 30.80 -4.35 25.12
N ARG A 117 30.15 -3.30 25.66
CA ARG A 117 30.20 -2.98 27.10
C ARG A 117 29.55 -4.05 27.96
N ILE A 118 28.38 -4.56 27.54
CA ILE A 118 27.69 -5.66 28.22
C ILE A 118 28.56 -6.91 28.22
N ALA A 119 29.17 -7.27 27.08
CA ALA A 119 30.10 -8.39 26.99
C ALA A 119 31.33 -8.23 27.90
N ALA A 120 31.76 -6.98 28.16
CA ALA A 120 32.81 -6.64 29.11
C ALA A 120 32.33 -6.51 30.58
N GLY A 121 31.11 -6.97 30.91
CA GLY A 121 30.56 -6.94 32.27
C GLY A 121 30.08 -5.56 32.75
N LYS A 122 29.97 -4.57 31.86
CA LYS A 122 29.51 -3.21 32.20
C LYS A 122 28.03 -3.05 31.91
N ALA A 123 27.31 -2.33 32.78
CA ALA A 123 25.96 -1.90 32.50
C ALA A 123 25.93 -0.93 31.30
N ALA A 124 25.14 -1.26 30.27
CA ALA A 124 24.85 -0.41 29.13
C ALA A 124 23.46 -0.76 28.56
N SER A 125 22.82 0.20 27.92
CA SER A 125 21.56 0.00 27.17
C SER A 125 21.55 0.92 25.97
N ALA A 126 21.07 0.41 24.84
CA ALA A 126 20.90 1.17 23.61
C ALA A 126 19.76 0.57 22.79
N VAL A 127 18.99 1.42 22.11
CA VAL A 127 17.90 1.03 21.23
C VAL A 127 18.23 1.52 19.83
N ARG A 128 17.93 0.70 18.82
CA ARG A 128 18.12 1.08 17.42
C ARG A 128 16.93 1.90 16.95
N GLU A 129 17.22 3.05 16.34
CA GLU A 129 16.22 3.83 15.63
C GLU A 129 15.84 3.13 14.33
N THR A 130 14.58 3.29 13.93
CA THR A 130 14.04 2.76 12.68
C THR A 130 13.24 3.82 11.96
N LEU A 131 13.09 3.67 10.65
CA LEU A 131 12.37 4.60 9.78
C LEU A 131 11.43 3.81 8.87
N PHE A 132 10.24 4.34 8.62
CA PHE A 132 9.37 3.91 7.54
C PHE A 132 9.62 4.79 6.32
N ILE A 133 9.69 4.20 5.14
CA ILE A 133 9.81 4.92 3.88
C ILE A 133 8.62 4.55 3.01
N ILE A 134 7.81 5.51 2.54
CA ILE A 134 6.81 5.27 1.50
C ILE A 134 7.35 5.79 0.17
N ALA A 135 7.60 4.90 -0.79
CA ALA A 135 8.19 5.26 -2.07
C ALA A 135 7.80 4.28 -3.19
N PRO A 136 7.90 4.68 -4.47
CA PRO A 136 7.84 3.75 -5.58
C PRO A 136 8.97 2.72 -5.50
N LEU A 137 8.68 1.44 -5.73
CA LEU A 137 9.68 0.41 -5.90
C LEU A 137 10.13 0.37 -7.36
N ARG A 138 11.41 0.62 -7.62
CA ARG A 138 11.98 0.70 -8.98
C ARG A 138 12.70 -0.56 -9.43
N GLY A 139 13.12 -1.38 -8.48
CA GLY A 139 13.75 -2.65 -8.80
C GLY A 139 14.27 -3.37 -7.58
N VAL A 140 14.48 -4.66 -7.77
CA VAL A 140 15.14 -5.53 -6.80
C VAL A 140 16.27 -6.21 -7.55
N LYS A 141 17.51 -6.04 -7.07
CA LYS A 141 18.72 -6.64 -7.67
C LYS A 141 19.38 -7.55 -6.66
N GLU A 142 19.86 -8.70 -7.10
CA GLU A 142 20.77 -9.50 -6.29
C GLU A 142 22.07 -8.73 -6.03
N SER A 143 22.66 -8.99 -4.87
CA SER A 143 23.87 -8.34 -4.37
C SER A 143 24.76 -9.41 -3.73
N GLN A 144 25.99 -9.03 -3.36
CA GLN A 144 26.92 -9.92 -2.70
C GLN A 144 26.37 -10.47 -1.37
N PHE A 145 26.92 -11.59 -0.91
CA PHE A 145 26.62 -12.20 0.40
C PHE A 145 25.14 -12.58 0.61
N ASP A 146 24.50 -13.16 -0.40
CA ASP A 146 23.09 -13.62 -0.33
C ASP A 146 22.13 -12.51 0.14
N SER A 147 22.29 -11.34 -0.48
CA SER A 147 21.50 -10.14 -0.19
C SER A 147 20.93 -9.53 -1.46
N TYR A 148 19.94 -8.67 -1.29
CA TYR A 148 19.26 -7.97 -2.37
C TYR A 148 19.33 -6.47 -2.13
N GLN A 149 19.49 -5.69 -3.20
CA GLN A 149 19.34 -4.24 -3.21
C GLN A 149 17.96 -3.87 -3.72
N ILE A 150 17.18 -3.22 -2.88
CA ILE A 150 15.88 -2.63 -3.18
C ILE A 150 16.12 -1.19 -3.59
N GLN A 151 15.79 -0.88 -4.84
CA GLN A 151 15.92 0.44 -5.44
C GLN A 151 14.60 1.19 -5.26
N LEU A 152 14.64 2.27 -4.48
CA LEU A 152 13.47 3.12 -4.23
C LEU A 152 13.47 4.34 -5.14
N GLY A 153 12.30 4.74 -5.61
CA GLY A 153 12.12 5.95 -6.40
C GLY A 153 12.47 7.19 -5.59
N HIS A 154 13.11 8.15 -6.25
CA HIS A 154 13.45 9.47 -5.69
C HIS A 154 14.46 9.45 -4.52
N ILE A 155 15.10 8.31 -4.26
CA ILE A 155 16.17 8.14 -3.29
C ILE A 155 17.35 7.49 -4.01
N ALA A 156 18.56 8.03 -3.81
CA ALA A 156 19.76 7.50 -4.47
C ALA A 156 20.36 6.27 -3.77
N GLN A 157 20.21 6.18 -2.44
CA GLN A 157 20.77 5.08 -1.67
C GLN A 157 19.85 3.86 -1.69
N PRO A 158 20.36 2.66 -2.03
CA PRO A 158 19.57 1.43 -1.98
C PRO A 158 19.29 0.99 -0.53
N VAL A 159 18.21 0.24 -0.37
CA VAL A 159 17.90 -0.48 0.87
C VAL A 159 18.31 -1.94 0.70
N TYR A 160 19.12 -2.47 1.61
CA TYR A 160 19.59 -3.85 1.56
C TYR A 160 18.58 -4.79 2.23
N CYS A 161 18.35 -5.96 1.66
CA CYS A 161 17.44 -6.97 2.17
C CYS A 161 18.16 -8.32 2.22
N LYS A 162 18.06 -9.02 3.35
CA LYS A 162 18.64 -10.37 3.51
C LYS A 162 17.80 -11.38 2.72
N ALA A 163 18.42 -12.39 2.12
CA ALA A 163 17.69 -13.40 1.33
C ALA A 163 16.51 -14.06 2.05
N PRO A 164 16.58 -14.46 3.34
CA PRO A 164 15.42 -15.02 4.02
C PRO A 164 14.23 -14.05 4.11
N LEU A 165 14.47 -12.75 4.25
CA LEU A 165 13.42 -11.74 4.23
C LEU A 165 12.88 -11.57 2.80
N MET A 166 13.74 -11.50 1.80
CA MET A 166 13.32 -11.40 0.40
C MET A 166 12.44 -12.57 -0.02
N GLN A 167 12.79 -13.81 0.34
CA GLN A 167 11.97 -14.99 0.08
C GLN A 167 10.58 -14.89 0.73
N ARG A 168 10.47 -14.36 1.96
CA ARG A 168 9.18 -14.12 2.60
C ARG A 168 8.37 -13.06 1.86
N LEU A 169 9.01 -11.98 1.42
CA LEU A 169 8.37 -10.93 0.62
C LEU A 169 7.89 -11.46 -0.73
N GLN A 170 8.69 -12.30 -1.41
CA GLN A 170 8.30 -12.96 -2.65
C GLN A 170 7.09 -13.90 -2.47
N ARG A 171 7.03 -14.65 -1.37
CA ARG A 171 5.85 -15.48 -1.08
C ARG A 171 4.59 -14.63 -0.83
N ARG A 172 4.72 -13.51 -0.12
CA ARG A 172 3.58 -12.63 0.22
C ARG A 172 3.12 -11.74 -0.93
N PHE A 173 4.07 -11.19 -1.68
CA PHE A 173 3.84 -10.14 -2.68
C PHE A 173 4.36 -10.51 -4.07
N GLY A 174 4.63 -11.79 -4.36
CA GLY A 174 5.16 -12.22 -5.65
C GLY A 174 4.32 -11.73 -6.82
N ARG A 175 2.99 -11.73 -6.69
CA ARG A 175 2.09 -11.16 -7.70
C ARG A 175 2.28 -9.67 -7.95
N VAL A 176 2.65 -8.89 -6.94
CA VAL A 176 2.95 -7.46 -7.07
C VAL A 176 4.38 -7.25 -7.57
N LEU A 177 5.35 -7.99 -7.03
CA LEU A 177 6.75 -7.90 -7.43
C LEU A 177 6.98 -8.28 -8.89
N ASN A 178 6.24 -9.26 -9.41
CA ASN A 178 6.30 -9.67 -10.82
C ASN A 178 5.82 -8.59 -11.81
N THR A 179 5.29 -7.47 -11.30
CA THR A 179 4.74 -6.36 -12.10
C THR A 179 5.68 -5.17 -12.13
N LEU A 180 6.80 -5.27 -11.40
CA LEU A 180 7.84 -4.25 -11.40
C LEU A 180 8.36 -4.04 -12.82
N ASN A 181 8.11 -2.84 -13.33
CA ASN A 181 8.73 -2.31 -14.52
C ASN A 181 9.63 -1.14 -14.11
N ALA A 182 10.83 -1.07 -14.67
CA ALA A 182 11.79 -0.02 -14.38
C ALA A 182 11.30 1.37 -14.86
N GLU A 183 10.54 1.41 -15.97
CA GLU A 183 10.12 2.67 -16.60
C GLU A 183 8.91 3.28 -15.90
N HIS A 184 7.89 2.46 -15.62
CA HIS A 184 6.62 2.88 -15.03
C HIS A 184 6.50 2.21 -13.66
N GLY A 185 6.69 2.99 -12.59
CA GLY A 185 6.67 2.46 -11.22
C GLY A 185 5.26 2.07 -10.80
N HIS A 186 4.83 0.86 -11.14
CA HIS A 186 3.51 0.30 -10.83
C HIS A 186 3.40 -0.25 -9.41
N VAL A 187 4.44 -0.14 -8.60
CA VAL A 187 4.48 -0.67 -7.24
C VAL A 187 4.88 0.44 -6.28
N ILE A 188 4.03 0.70 -5.30
CA ILE A 188 4.37 1.50 -4.13
C ILE A 188 4.61 0.56 -2.96
N GLY A 189 5.63 0.88 -2.16
CA GLY A 189 5.85 0.19 -0.90
C GLY A 189 5.95 1.14 0.28
N ILE A 190 5.59 0.61 1.45
CA ILE A 190 6.04 1.10 2.75
C ILE A 190 7.15 0.17 3.24
N PHE A 191 8.32 0.71 3.55
CA PHE A 191 9.53 -0.05 3.89
C PHE A 191 9.95 0.30 5.31
N HIS A 192 9.97 -0.68 6.21
CA HIS A 192 10.51 -0.50 7.55
C HIS A 192 12.01 -0.79 7.51
N VAL A 193 12.82 0.21 7.82
CA VAL A 193 14.27 0.14 7.71
C VAL A 193 14.96 0.53 9.01
N GLU A 194 16.19 0.03 9.17
CA GLU A 194 17.12 0.42 10.21
C GLU A 194 18.47 0.78 9.60
N GLY A 195 19.27 1.54 10.35
CA GLY A 195 20.63 1.89 9.96
C GLY A 195 21.61 0.78 10.33
N THR A 196 22.66 0.62 9.54
CA THR A 196 23.83 -0.19 9.90
C THR A 196 24.98 0.72 10.34
N PRO A 197 25.94 0.23 11.15
CA PRO A 197 27.11 1.02 11.55
C PRO A 197 27.98 1.49 10.37
N ARG A 198 27.87 0.80 9.21
CA ARG A 198 28.59 1.13 7.97
C ARG A 198 27.86 2.15 7.10
N GLY A 199 26.75 2.73 7.57
CA GLY A 199 26.02 3.76 6.82
C GLY A 199 25.08 3.22 5.74
N HIS A 200 24.73 1.93 5.77
CA HIS A 200 23.71 1.34 4.88
C HIS A 200 22.36 1.22 5.57
N LEU A 201 21.28 1.27 4.79
CA LEU A 201 19.94 0.93 5.25
C LEU A 201 19.66 -0.57 5.08
N GLN A 202 19.16 -1.20 6.14
CA GLN A 202 18.75 -2.60 6.15
C GLN A 202 17.22 -2.68 6.28
N LEU A 203 16.57 -3.43 5.39
CA LEU A 203 15.15 -3.71 5.45
C LEU A 203 14.84 -4.67 6.61
N LEU A 204 13.83 -4.31 7.39
CA LEU A 204 13.22 -5.12 8.45
C LEU A 204 11.96 -5.84 7.97
N ASP A 205 11.06 -5.13 7.28
CA ASP A 205 9.86 -5.65 6.62
C ASP A 205 9.34 -4.62 5.60
N ALA A 206 8.39 -4.99 4.75
CA ALA A 206 7.75 -4.09 3.79
C ALA A 206 6.26 -4.40 3.58
N GLY A 207 5.45 -3.43 3.18
CA GLY A 207 4.12 -3.64 2.60
C GLY A 207 4.13 -3.15 1.16
N LEU A 208 3.67 -3.96 0.19
CA LEU A 208 3.72 -3.62 -1.24
C LEU A 208 2.31 -3.63 -1.85
N MET A 209 2.00 -2.60 -2.62
CA MET A 209 0.72 -2.42 -3.31
C MET A 209 0.96 -2.04 -4.77
N ARG A 210 0.23 -2.67 -5.69
CA ARG A 210 0.25 -2.26 -7.10
C ARG A 210 -0.62 -1.01 -7.29
N VAL A 211 -0.19 -0.13 -8.19
CA VAL A 211 -0.90 1.08 -8.57
C VAL A 211 -0.89 1.26 -10.08
N SER A 212 -1.89 1.96 -10.62
CA SER A 212 -1.93 2.39 -12.02
C SER A 212 -0.94 3.53 -12.31
N SER A 213 -0.86 3.96 -13.58
CA SER A 213 -0.02 5.09 -14.01
C SER A 213 -0.27 6.39 -13.23
N ARG A 214 -1.49 6.55 -12.67
CA ARG A 214 -1.92 7.70 -11.86
C ARG A 214 -2.09 7.38 -10.38
N PHE A 215 -1.38 6.37 -9.89
CA PHE A 215 -1.32 6.00 -8.48
C PHE A 215 -2.66 5.55 -7.88
N ILE A 216 -3.61 5.09 -8.72
CA ILE A 216 -4.84 4.44 -8.26
C ILE A 216 -4.47 3.02 -7.80
N PRO A 217 -4.81 2.58 -6.58
CA PRO A 217 -4.50 1.24 -6.12
C PRO A 217 -5.26 0.20 -6.95
N VAL A 218 -4.59 -0.87 -7.38
CA VAL A 218 -5.16 -1.94 -8.21
C VAL A 218 -4.63 -3.29 -7.75
N ASP A 219 -5.43 -4.34 -7.87
CA ASP A 219 -5.07 -5.70 -7.42
C ASP A 219 -4.62 -6.61 -8.59
N SER A 220 -4.83 -6.17 -9.83
CA SER A 220 -4.48 -6.92 -11.04
C SER A 220 -4.03 -6.01 -12.20
N SER A 221 -3.38 -6.60 -13.21
CA SER A 221 -3.05 -5.90 -14.45
C SER A 221 -4.28 -5.47 -15.25
N TYR A 222 -5.40 -6.19 -15.10
CA TYR A 222 -6.65 -5.88 -15.78
C TYR A 222 -7.36 -4.68 -15.15
N GLU A 223 -7.35 -4.58 -13.82
CA GLU A 223 -7.78 -3.37 -13.12
C GLU A 223 -6.92 -2.16 -13.48
N GLU A 224 -5.62 -2.35 -13.70
CA GLU A 224 -4.76 -1.27 -14.18
C GLU A 224 -5.20 -0.75 -15.55
N VAL A 225 -5.49 -1.65 -16.49
CA VAL A 225 -6.04 -1.29 -17.82
C VAL A 225 -7.33 -0.49 -17.66
N VAL A 226 -8.24 -0.91 -16.78
CA VAL A 226 -9.49 -0.18 -16.51
C VAL A 226 -9.19 1.19 -15.91
N ALA A 227 -8.34 1.28 -14.90
CA ALA A 227 -8.01 2.54 -14.23
C ALA A 227 -7.40 3.55 -15.22
N ASP A 228 -6.45 3.12 -16.05
CA ASP A 228 -5.81 3.98 -17.04
C ASP A 228 -6.79 4.40 -18.14
N ALA A 229 -7.68 3.51 -18.60
CA ALA A 229 -8.73 3.85 -19.55
C ALA A 229 -9.73 4.87 -18.99
N LEU A 230 -10.13 4.74 -17.71
CA LEU A 230 -11.01 5.70 -17.04
C LEU A 230 -10.35 7.07 -16.87
N VAL A 231 -9.06 7.10 -16.53
CA VAL A 231 -8.27 8.34 -16.49
C VAL A 231 -8.21 9.00 -17.86
N MET A 232 -7.85 8.24 -18.90
CA MET A 232 -7.74 8.76 -20.27
C MET A 232 -9.08 9.29 -20.80
N ALA A 233 -10.18 8.64 -20.46
CA ALA A 233 -11.53 9.07 -20.82
C ALA A 233 -12.08 10.18 -19.91
N ASN A 234 -11.24 10.76 -19.05
CA ASN A 234 -11.58 11.89 -18.19
C ASN A 234 -12.81 11.64 -17.30
N ARG A 235 -12.87 10.46 -16.69
CA ARG A 235 -14.02 9.99 -15.90
C ARG A 235 -13.95 10.40 -14.43
N ASP A 236 -15.09 10.39 -13.76
CA ASP A 236 -15.20 10.49 -12.30
C ASP A 236 -15.38 9.10 -11.68
N PHE A 237 -14.43 8.64 -10.88
CA PHE A 237 -14.50 7.30 -10.29
C PHE A 237 -13.74 7.15 -8.97
N SER A 238 -13.98 6.04 -8.28
CA SER A 238 -13.16 5.57 -7.17
C SER A 238 -12.83 4.09 -7.33
N LYS A 239 -11.71 3.65 -6.76
CA LYS A 239 -11.45 2.24 -6.46
C LYS A 239 -11.72 2.03 -4.96
N PRO A 240 -12.81 1.37 -4.57
CA PRO A 240 -13.09 1.10 -3.17
C PRO A 240 -11.94 0.33 -2.51
N VAL A 241 -11.49 0.81 -1.36
CA VAL A 241 -10.47 0.13 -0.53
C VAL A 241 -11.21 -0.57 0.59
N LYS A 242 -10.89 -1.83 0.86
CA LYS A 242 -11.49 -2.57 1.97
C LYS A 242 -11.01 -1.98 3.30
N ILE A 243 -11.84 -1.14 3.89
CA ILE A 243 -11.66 -0.59 5.24
C ILE A 243 -12.89 -1.01 6.04
N GLU A 244 -12.70 -1.34 7.31
CA GLU A 244 -13.74 -1.88 8.20
C GLU A 244 -15.00 -0.99 8.31
N THR A 245 -14.93 0.28 7.88
CA THR A 245 -15.97 1.30 8.03
C THR A 245 -16.46 1.95 6.71
N GLY A 246 -16.10 1.42 5.53
CA GLY A 246 -16.42 2.06 4.25
C GLY A 246 -17.88 1.90 3.79
N THR A 247 -18.48 2.98 3.25
CA THR A 247 -19.82 2.97 2.60
C THR A 247 -19.81 2.52 1.13
N ASP A 248 -18.62 2.20 0.61
CA ASP A 248 -18.43 1.83 -0.79
C ASP A 248 -18.70 0.35 -1.06
N SER A 249 -18.93 -0.44 -0.01
CA SER A 249 -19.46 -1.79 -0.14
C SER A 249 -20.98 -1.78 -0.31
N LEU A 250 -21.49 -2.51 -1.30
CA LEU A 250 -22.92 -2.77 -1.44
C LEU A 250 -23.33 -3.83 -0.40
N ASP A 251 -24.34 -3.50 0.42
CA ASP A 251 -24.84 -4.30 1.55
C ASP A 251 -23.79 -4.75 2.58
N GLY A 252 -22.64 -4.07 2.66
CA GLY A 252 -21.51 -4.52 3.50
C GLY A 252 -20.82 -5.80 3.01
N LYS A 253 -21.24 -6.34 1.84
CA LYS A 253 -20.85 -7.67 1.35
C LYS A 253 -20.03 -7.65 0.08
N VAL A 254 -20.27 -6.67 -0.81
CA VAL A 254 -19.62 -6.61 -2.12
C VAL A 254 -18.81 -5.33 -2.25
N LEU A 255 -17.51 -5.50 -2.49
CA LEU A 255 -16.61 -4.44 -2.88
C LEU A 255 -16.37 -4.56 -4.39
N ALA A 256 -16.84 -3.57 -5.14
CA ALA A 256 -16.58 -3.46 -6.56
C ALA A 256 -15.12 -3.11 -6.83
N ASP A 257 -14.64 -3.39 -8.05
CA ASP A 257 -13.31 -2.95 -8.43
C ASP A 257 -13.28 -1.44 -8.60
N PHE A 258 -14.23 -0.88 -9.35
CA PHE A 258 -14.38 0.57 -9.47
C PHE A 258 -15.84 1.00 -9.32
N ILE A 259 -16.06 2.25 -8.96
CA ILE A 259 -17.37 2.89 -8.97
C ILE A 259 -17.26 4.18 -9.79
N LEU A 260 -18.00 4.28 -10.88
CA LEU A 260 -18.12 5.48 -11.69
C LEU A 260 -19.29 6.33 -11.19
N TYR A 261 -19.14 7.64 -11.23
CA TYR A 261 -20.13 8.60 -10.73
C TYR A 261 -20.75 9.49 -11.81
N ASP A 262 -20.28 9.35 -13.05
CA ASP A 262 -20.65 10.15 -14.22
C ASP A 262 -21.37 9.35 -15.31
N THR A 263 -22.14 8.33 -14.93
CA THR A 263 -23.02 7.57 -15.84
C THR A 263 -24.47 8.02 -15.71
N ALA A 264 -25.38 7.37 -16.45
CA ALA A 264 -26.82 7.59 -16.31
C ALA A 264 -27.28 7.36 -14.86
N SER A 265 -26.84 6.26 -14.23
CA SER A 265 -27.07 6.04 -12.81
C SER A 265 -26.16 6.93 -11.96
N ARG A 266 -26.51 7.11 -10.68
CA ARG A 266 -25.64 7.83 -9.74
C ARG A 266 -24.34 7.08 -9.43
N ARG A 267 -24.38 5.75 -9.50
CA ARG A 267 -23.25 4.85 -9.31
C ARG A 267 -23.34 3.75 -10.36
N CYS A 268 -22.30 3.59 -11.15
CA CYS A 268 -22.09 2.43 -12.00
C CYS A 268 -20.93 1.62 -11.42
N TYR A 269 -21.20 0.36 -11.08
CA TYR A 269 -20.23 -0.53 -10.44
C TYR A 269 -19.48 -1.31 -11.52
N MET A 270 -18.15 -1.35 -11.42
CA MET A 270 -17.28 -2.10 -12.33
C MET A 270 -16.68 -3.30 -11.64
N GLU A 271 -16.72 -4.46 -12.31
CA GLU A 271 -16.09 -5.70 -11.86
C GLU A 271 -15.21 -6.31 -12.95
N VAL A 272 -14.03 -6.76 -12.56
CA VAL A 272 -13.10 -7.50 -13.42
C VAL A 272 -13.05 -8.95 -12.94
N TYR A 273 -13.56 -9.87 -13.77
CA TYR A 273 -13.53 -11.29 -13.48
C TYR A 273 -12.40 -12.01 -14.24
N GLY A 274 -11.36 -12.46 -13.53
CA GLY A 274 -10.13 -12.97 -14.16
C GLY A 274 -9.59 -14.33 -13.73
N VAL A 275 -10.23 -15.06 -12.80
CA VAL A 275 -9.71 -16.35 -12.34
C VAL A 275 -10.48 -17.50 -12.96
N GLU A 276 -9.84 -18.25 -13.85
CA GLU A 276 -10.39 -19.48 -14.43
C GLU A 276 -10.14 -20.69 -13.49
N GLY A 277 -11.07 -21.64 -13.48
CA GLY A 277 -10.81 -23.01 -12.98
C GLY A 277 -10.81 -23.19 -11.46
N ARG A 278 -11.40 -22.26 -10.68
CA ARG A 278 -11.59 -22.44 -9.23
C ARG A 278 -13.07 -22.37 -8.89
N ALA A 279 -13.65 -23.50 -8.46
CA ALA A 279 -15.08 -23.58 -8.11
C ALA A 279 -15.52 -22.51 -7.09
N GLU A 280 -14.67 -22.19 -6.10
CA GLU A 280 -14.94 -21.12 -5.14
C GLU A 280 -15.02 -19.72 -5.77
N TYR A 281 -14.28 -19.48 -6.85
CA TYR A 281 -14.30 -18.21 -7.56
C TYR A 281 -15.61 -18.01 -8.33
N ASP A 282 -16.10 -19.06 -8.99
CA ASP A 282 -17.37 -19.04 -9.71
C ASP A 282 -18.56 -18.86 -8.77
N VAL A 283 -18.48 -19.41 -7.55
CA VAL A 283 -19.47 -19.15 -6.49
C VAL A 283 -19.44 -17.68 -6.08
N ARG A 284 -18.27 -17.12 -5.74
CA ARG A 284 -18.14 -15.70 -5.37
C ARG A 284 -18.61 -14.75 -6.49
N LYS A 285 -18.31 -15.05 -7.76
CA LYS A 285 -18.78 -14.29 -8.92
C LYS A 285 -20.31 -14.28 -8.99
N ARG A 286 -20.95 -15.46 -8.88
CA ARG A 286 -22.42 -15.57 -8.90
C ARG A 286 -23.08 -14.86 -7.73
N GLU A 287 -22.49 -14.94 -6.54
CA GLU A 287 -22.96 -14.21 -5.35
C GLU A 287 -22.91 -12.69 -5.57
N LYS A 288 -21.78 -12.16 -6.06
CA LYS A 288 -21.66 -10.74 -6.41
C LYS A 288 -22.72 -10.31 -7.42
N GLN A 289 -22.84 -11.05 -8.54
CA GLN A 289 -23.83 -10.77 -9.58
C GLN A 289 -25.28 -10.89 -9.07
N HIS A 290 -25.54 -11.75 -8.09
CA HIS A 290 -26.86 -11.84 -7.45
C HIS A 290 -27.15 -10.58 -6.62
N ILE A 291 -26.20 -10.14 -5.79
CA ILE A 291 -26.35 -8.93 -4.96
C ILE A 291 -26.54 -7.68 -5.83
N TYR A 292 -25.78 -7.54 -6.92
CA TYR A 292 -25.97 -6.43 -7.86
C TYR A 292 -27.36 -6.43 -8.52
N ARG A 293 -27.84 -7.60 -8.95
CA ARG A 293 -29.20 -7.75 -9.51
C ARG A 293 -30.29 -7.44 -8.49
N GLN A 294 -30.15 -7.91 -7.25
CA GLN A 294 -31.12 -7.65 -6.18
C GLN A 294 -31.24 -6.17 -5.84
N ASN A 295 -30.12 -5.43 -5.88
CA ASN A 295 -30.08 -4.00 -5.62
C ASN A 295 -30.45 -3.15 -6.85
N GLY A 296 -30.63 -3.74 -8.03
CA GLY A 296 -31.00 -3.02 -9.26
C GLY A 296 -29.97 -1.95 -9.68
N VAL A 297 -28.69 -2.17 -9.40
CA VAL A 297 -27.64 -1.20 -9.72
C VAL A 297 -27.12 -1.35 -11.16
N GLU A 298 -26.64 -0.26 -11.74
CA GLU A 298 -25.93 -0.30 -13.03
C GLU A 298 -24.58 -0.98 -12.84
N ILE A 299 -24.35 -2.04 -13.62
CA ILE A 299 -23.10 -2.82 -13.60
C ILE A 299 -22.44 -2.78 -14.97
N TRP A 300 -21.13 -2.55 -14.97
CA TRP A 300 -20.22 -2.72 -16.09
C TRP A 300 -19.28 -3.88 -15.71
N GLU A 301 -19.18 -4.93 -16.52
CA GLU A 301 -18.40 -6.12 -16.14
C GLU A 301 -17.45 -6.54 -17.24
N TRP A 302 -16.22 -6.89 -16.86
CA TRP A 302 -15.23 -7.48 -17.76
C TRP A 302 -14.95 -8.92 -17.36
N ASP A 303 -15.53 -9.86 -18.10
CA ASP A 303 -15.34 -11.29 -17.89
C ASP A 303 -14.26 -11.86 -18.81
N LEU A 304 -13.07 -12.07 -18.27
CA LEU A 304 -11.90 -12.56 -19.02
C LEU A 304 -12.06 -14.00 -19.51
N THR A 305 -13.02 -14.74 -18.96
CA THR A 305 -13.39 -16.08 -19.46
C THR A 305 -14.17 -16.01 -20.77
N ARG A 306 -14.78 -14.85 -21.07
CA ARG A 306 -15.56 -14.62 -22.29
C ARG A 306 -14.75 -13.86 -23.33
N THR A 307 -14.05 -12.82 -22.93
CA THR A 307 -13.25 -12.00 -23.84
C THR A 307 -12.05 -11.37 -23.12
N ARG A 308 -10.92 -11.35 -23.81
CA ARG A 308 -9.71 -10.62 -23.37
C ARG A 308 -9.74 -9.15 -23.77
N GLU A 309 -10.73 -8.72 -24.56
CA GLU A 309 -10.94 -7.32 -24.90
C GLU A 309 -11.79 -6.64 -23.81
N MET A 310 -11.34 -5.47 -23.34
CA MET A 310 -12.09 -4.70 -22.35
C MET A 310 -13.40 -4.19 -22.99
N PRO A 311 -14.56 -4.37 -22.32
CA PRO A 311 -15.82 -3.81 -22.81
C PRO A 311 -15.72 -2.29 -22.96
N ALA A 312 -16.49 -1.73 -23.91
CA ALA A 312 -16.58 -0.28 -24.09
C ALA A 312 -17.00 0.41 -22.79
N LEU A 313 -16.45 1.61 -22.55
CA LEU A 313 -16.80 2.42 -21.39
C LEU A 313 -18.30 2.78 -21.42
N PRO A 314 -19.01 2.77 -20.27
CA PRO A 314 -20.37 3.27 -20.19
C PRO A 314 -20.45 4.73 -20.66
N PRO A 315 -21.54 5.20 -21.29
CA PRO A 315 -21.67 6.59 -21.70
C PRO A 315 -21.45 7.56 -20.53
N ARG A 316 -20.69 8.63 -20.78
CA ARG A 316 -20.46 9.71 -19.82
C ARG A 316 -21.65 10.67 -19.87
N ILE A 317 -22.20 11.02 -18.72
CA ILE A 317 -23.26 12.02 -18.56
C ILE A 317 -22.65 13.24 -17.86
N GLU A 318 -22.62 14.35 -18.58
CA GLU A 318 -22.24 15.64 -17.99
C GLU A 318 -23.39 16.13 -17.11
N ARG A 319 -23.22 15.99 -15.79
CA ARG A 319 -24.15 16.61 -14.84
C ARG A 319 -23.69 18.04 -14.61
N THR A 320 -24.40 18.99 -15.21
CA THR A 320 -24.25 20.42 -14.89
C THR A 320 -24.47 20.59 -13.39
N ALA A 321 -23.53 21.22 -12.69
CA ALA A 321 -23.71 21.55 -11.28
C ALA A 321 -24.93 22.49 -11.17
N ALA A 322 -25.98 22.00 -10.52
CA ALA A 322 -27.11 22.81 -10.07
C ALA A 322 -26.76 23.45 -8.72
#